data_AF-A0A662G2F0-F1
#
_entry.id   AF-A0A662G2F0-F1
#
_cell.length_a   1.000
_cell.length_b   1.000
_cell.length_c   1.000
_cell.angle_alpha   90.00
_cell.angle_beta   90.00
_cell.angle_gamma   90.00
#
_symmetry.space_group_name_H-M   'P 1'
#
loop_
_entity.id
_entity.type
_entity.pdbx_description
1 polymer ?
#
loop_
_entity_poly.entity_id
_entity_poly.type
_entity_poly.pdbx_seq_one_letter_code
_entity_poly.pdbx_strand_id
1 'polypeptide(L)'
;MRYFEDVSVFRFFMGLLKKPLVGFHGELLTVKGSILQEIKYDKPSITEDFRFACEVVRKGYKVWQSTTMVSIKSPNSILDLLKQRGRWFKGVVCDVRNAPTIMKIIVLLRLAVWIVGVFGSWALVPLWIFYKPFFYALPGGIAYWLIYLYGVSKAHSPSIVAIIPVFGIIESMSWLFGLRQKSFVVIDKN
;
A
#
# COMPACT_ATOMS: atom_id res chain seq x y z
N MET A 1 -6.46 0.42 -8.56
CA MET A 1 -5.10 0.44 -7.97
C MET A 1 -4.81 -0.83 -7.17
N ARG A 2 -5.54 -1.12 -6.08
CA ARG A 2 -5.30 -2.29 -5.20
C ARG A 2 -5.20 -3.64 -5.94
N TYR A 3 -6.15 -3.93 -6.84
CA TYR A 3 -6.12 -5.14 -7.68
C TYR A 3 -4.80 -5.33 -8.45
N PHE A 4 -4.24 -4.26 -9.04
CA PHE A 4 -2.99 -4.37 -9.79
C PHE A 4 -1.78 -4.54 -8.87
N GLU A 5 -1.78 -3.93 -7.68
CA GLU A 5 -0.75 -4.18 -6.66
C GLU A 5 -0.79 -5.64 -6.17
N ASP A 6 -2.00 -6.18 -5.98
CA ASP A 6 -2.21 -7.56 -5.53
C ASP A 6 -1.68 -8.59 -6.54
N VAL A 7 -1.93 -8.35 -7.83
CA VAL A 7 -1.55 -9.24 -8.94
C VAL A 7 -0.09 -9.08 -9.34
N SER A 8 0.54 -7.93 -9.08
CA SER A 8 1.95 -7.69 -9.42
C SER A 8 2.87 -7.93 -8.22
N VAL A 9 2.94 -6.97 -7.30
CA VAL A 9 3.88 -6.94 -6.19
C VAL A 9 3.61 -8.08 -5.21
N PHE A 10 2.37 -8.20 -4.74
CA PHE A 10 2.02 -9.22 -3.75
C PHE A 10 2.09 -10.64 -4.31
N ARG A 11 1.62 -10.86 -5.55
CA ARG A 11 1.77 -12.15 -6.23
C ARG A 11 3.23 -12.53 -6.47
N PHE A 12 4.09 -11.56 -6.79
CA PHE A 12 5.53 -11.82 -6.93
C PHE A 12 6.15 -12.28 -5.60
N PHE A 13 5.94 -11.53 -4.51
CA PHE A 13 6.54 -11.88 -3.22
C PHE A 13 5.93 -13.13 -2.58
N MET A 14 4.60 -13.22 -2.52
CA MET A 14 3.91 -14.31 -1.82
C MET A 14 3.64 -15.52 -2.71
N GLY A 15 3.43 -15.33 -4.01
CA GLY A 15 3.20 -16.42 -4.96
C GLY A 15 4.51 -17.06 -5.45
N LEU A 16 5.41 -16.24 -6.00
CA LEU A 16 6.67 -16.73 -6.59
C LEU A 16 7.75 -16.96 -5.53
N LEU A 17 8.08 -15.93 -4.74
CA LEU A 17 9.14 -16.01 -3.72
C LEU A 17 8.69 -16.72 -2.44
N LYS A 18 7.37 -16.97 -2.28
CA LYS A 18 6.75 -17.62 -1.12
C LYS A 18 7.12 -16.97 0.22
N LYS A 19 7.38 -15.66 0.21
CA LYS A 19 7.81 -14.87 1.38
C LYS A 19 7.09 -13.52 1.42
N PRO A 20 6.49 -13.11 2.55
CA PRO A 20 5.74 -11.85 2.63
C PRO A 20 6.67 -10.64 2.88
N LEU A 21 7.64 -10.41 1.99
CA LEU A 21 8.65 -9.34 2.13
C LEU A 21 8.06 -7.92 2.02
N VAL A 22 6.81 -7.80 1.60
CA VAL A 22 6.07 -6.54 1.50
C VAL A 22 5.01 -6.38 2.58
N GLY A 23 4.90 -7.35 3.50
CA GLY A 23 3.82 -7.45 4.47
C GLY A 23 2.68 -8.33 3.99
N PHE A 24 1.63 -8.41 4.81
CA PHE A 24 0.34 -9.00 4.47
C PHE A 24 -0.71 -7.90 4.33
N HIS A 25 -1.81 -8.23 3.66
CA HIS A 25 -3.07 -7.54 3.90
C HIS A 25 -3.77 -8.22 5.08
N GLY A 26 -4.25 -7.45 6.05
CA GLY A 26 -5.04 -7.99 7.17
C GLY A 26 -6.41 -8.56 6.75
N GLU A 27 -6.93 -8.17 5.59
CA GLU A 27 -8.16 -8.75 5.04
C GLU A 27 -7.94 -10.18 4.53
N LEU A 28 -8.80 -11.11 4.95
CA LEU A 28 -8.77 -12.52 4.52
C LEU A 28 -7.42 -13.24 4.76
N LEU A 29 -6.64 -12.76 5.72
CA LEU A 29 -5.41 -13.44 6.14
C LEU A 29 -5.75 -14.71 6.94
N THR A 30 -5.54 -15.87 6.34
CA THR A 30 -5.68 -17.18 7.00
C THR A 30 -4.33 -17.74 7.40
N VAL A 31 -4.21 -18.15 8.67
CA VAL A 31 -2.97 -18.70 9.24
C VAL A 31 -3.25 -20.05 9.88
N LYS A 32 -2.34 -21.01 9.71
CA LYS A 32 -2.43 -22.31 10.40
C LYS A 32 -2.39 -22.08 11.92
N GLY A 33 -3.33 -22.67 12.66
CA GLY A 33 -3.47 -22.47 14.11
C GLY A 33 -2.18 -22.69 14.89
N SER A 34 -1.38 -23.70 14.52
CA SER A 34 -0.08 -23.97 15.15
C SER A 34 0.93 -22.82 14.99
N ILE A 35 0.95 -22.17 13.82
CA ILE A 35 1.82 -21.01 13.55
C ILE A 35 1.31 -19.78 14.31
N LEU A 36 0.00 -19.60 14.38
CA LEU A 36 -0.61 -18.49 15.11
C LEU A 36 -0.34 -18.59 16.62
N GLN A 37 -0.40 -19.78 17.19
CA GLN A 37 -0.04 -20.04 18.60
C GLN A 37 1.43 -19.76 18.89
N GLU A 38 2.31 -19.94 17.90
CA GLU A 38 3.75 -19.71 18.04
C GLU A 38 4.13 -18.23 17.93
N ILE A 39 3.59 -17.51 16.94
CA ILE A 39 3.96 -16.09 16.70
C ILE A 39 3.12 -15.13 17.57
N LYS A 40 1.81 -15.40 17.70
CA LYS A 40 0.81 -14.60 18.43
C LYS A 40 0.68 -13.14 17.96
N TYR A 41 -0.41 -12.48 18.38
CA TYR A 41 -0.68 -11.05 18.22
C TYR A 41 -0.61 -10.33 19.57
N ASP A 42 0.47 -10.55 20.31
CA ASP A 42 0.68 -10.03 21.66
C ASP A 42 1.41 -8.68 21.71
N LYS A 43 1.98 -8.24 20.58
CA LYS A 43 2.73 -7.00 20.47
C LYS A 43 1.83 -5.85 20.03
N PRO A 44 1.83 -4.70 20.73
CA PRO A 44 1.07 -3.54 20.32
C PRO A 44 1.62 -3.00 18.99
N SER A 45 0.76 -2.91 17.98
CA SER A 45 1.08 -2.40 16.65
C SER A 45 -0.19 -1.79 16.02
N ILE A 46 -0.01 -0.78 15.18
CA ILE A 46 -1.08 -0.18 14.37
C ILE A 46 -1.35 -1.02 13.11
N THR A 47 -0.37 -1.81 12.69
CA THR A 47 -0.35 -2.66 11.50
C THR A 47 0.08 -4.06 11.93
N GLU A 48 -0.77 -4.72 12.71
CA GLU A 48 -0.50 -6.02 13.33
C GLU A 48 -0.19 -7.10 12.28
N ASP A 49 -0.80 -7.01 11.10
CA ASP A 49 -0.56 -7.84 9.93
C ASP A 49 0.87 -7.72 9.39
N PHE A 50 1.38 -6.50 9.30
CA PHE A 50 2.77 -6.22 8.92
C PHE A 50 3.75 -6.72 9.99
N ARG A 51 3.43 -6.49 11.27
CA ARG A 51 4.26 -6.98 12.38
C ARG A 51 4.34 -8.51 12.41
N PHE A 52 3.21 -9.17 12.15
CA PHE A 52 3.11 -10.62 12.01
C PHE A 52 3.93 -11.12 10.82
N ALA A 53 3.84 -10.46 9.66
CA ALA A 53 4.66 -10.78 8.48
C ALA A 53 6.17 -10.75 8.78
N CYS A 54 6.64 -9.78 9.58
CA CYS A 54 8.04 -9.71 9.99
C CYS A 54 8.49 -10.97 10.76
N GLU A 55 7.65 -11.49 11.65
CA GLU A 55 7.96 -12.71 12.41
C GLU A 55 7.88 -13.97 11.53
N VAL A 56 6.92 -14.03 10.59
CA VAL A 56 6.81 -15.10 9.60
C VAL A 56 8.09 -15.19 8.76
N VAL A 57 8.60 -14.05 8.28
CA VAL A 57 9.86 -14.00 7.52
C VAL A 57 11.04 -14.39 8.41
N ARG A 58 11.10 -13.93 9.66
CA ARG A 58 12.18 -14.24 10.60
C ARG A 58 12.26 -15.74 10.91
N LYS A 59 11.11 -16.41 11.07
CA LYS A 59 11.03 -17.86 11.28
C LYS A 59 11.17 -18.69 9.99
N GLY A 60 11.22 -18.02 8.83
CA GLY A 60 11.43 -18.68 7.54
C GLY A 60 10.23 -19.48 7.03
N TYR A 61 9.01 -19.19 7.53
CA TYR A 61 7.83 -19.87 7.03
C TYR A 61 7.51 -19.48 5.59
N LYS A 62 6.97 -20.45 4.85
CA LYS A 62 6.50 -20.24 3.48
C LYS A 62 5.05 -19.79 3.49
N VAL A 63 4.74 -18.88 2.57
CA VAL A 63 3.38 -18.38 2.35
C VAL A 63 2.95 -18.66 0.91
N TRP A 64 1.66 -18.54 0.67
CA TRP A 64 1.06 -18.58 -0.67
C TRP A 64 -0.11 -17.59 -0.70
N GLN A 65 -0.47 -17.15 -1.91
CA GLN A 65 -1.61 -16.26 -2.12
C GLN A 65 -2.68 -17.00 -2.91
N SER A 66 -3.93 -16.97 -2.44
CA SER A 66 -5.07 -17.55 -3.15
C SER A 66 -5.33 -16.87 -4.50
N THR A 67 -6.02 -17.58 -5.40
CA THR A 67 -6.57 -17.02 -6.65
C THR A 67 -7.93 -16.37 -6.44
N THR A 68 -8.53 -16.51 -5.25
CA THR A 68 -9.81 -15.89 -4.90
C THR A 68 -9.77 -14.38 -5.06
N MET A 69 -10.73 -13.84 -5.81
CA MET A 69 -10.93 -12.39 -5.95
C MET A 69 -12.01 -11.94 -4.97
N VAL A 70 -11.70 -10.90 -4.19
CA VAL A 70 -12.66 -10.30 -3.26
C VAL A 70 -12.72 -8.79 -3.45
N SER A 71 -13.93 -8.25 -3.43
CA SER A 71 -14.16 -6.81 -3.48
C SER A 71 -14.37 -6.26 -2.07
N ILE A 72 -13.61 -5.23 -1.71
CA ILE A 72 -13.66 -4.60 -0.39
C ILE A 72 -14.19 -3.18 -0.56
N LYS A 73 -15.17 -2.77 0.26
CA LYS A 73 -15.73 -1.42 0.22
C LYS A 73 -14.63 -0.38 0.46
N SER A 74 -14.51 0.58 -0.44
CA SER A 74 -13.63 1.74 -0.31
C SER A 74 -14.19 2.73 0.71
N PRO A 75 -13.37 3.62 1.29
CA PRO A 75 -13.86 4.73 2.11
C PRO A 75 -14.83 5.61 1.31
N ASN A 76 -15.88 6.11 1.97
CA ASN A 76 -16.90 6.95 1.34
C ASN A 76 -16.45 8.42 1.15
N SER A 77 -15.38 8.85 1.84
CA SER A 77 -14.87 10.22 1.77
C SER A 77 -13.35 10.29 1.54
N ILE A 78 -12.89 11.38 0.93
CA ILE A 78 -11.46 11.66 0.71
C ILE A 78 -10.72 11.79 2.05
N LEU A 79 -11.36 12.41 3.05
CA LEU A 79 -10.76 12.56 4.38
C LEU A 79 -10.56 11.19 5.05
N ASP A 80 -11.50 10.28 4.90
CA ASP A 80 -11.37 8.93 5.45
C ASP A 80 -10.33 8.12 4.69
N LEU A 81 -10.24 8.28 3.37
CA LEU A 81 -9.14 7.70 2.58
C LEU A 81 -7.77 8.17 3.09
N LEU A 82 -7.60 9.48 3.31
CA LEU A 82 -6.37 10.07 3.84
C LEU A 82 -6.03 9.53 5.24
N LYS A 83 -7.02 9.45 6.14
CA LYS A 83 -6.85 8.83 7.46
C LYS A 83 -6.44 7.35 7.33
N GLN A 84 -7.08 6.59 6.44
CA GLN A 84 -6.77 5.17 6.24
C GLN A 84 -5.33 4.96 5.82
N ARG A 85 -4.92 5.68 4.78
CA ARG A 85 -3.60 5.58 4.18
C ARG A 85 -2.51 6.15 5.09
N GLY A 86 -2.81 7.24 5.80
CA GLY A 86 -1.95 7.79 6.84
C GLY A 86 -1.68 6.81 7.98
N ARG A 87 -2.70 6.08 8.45
CA ARG A 87 -2.52 5.01 9.44
C ARG A 87 -1.58 3.91 8.95
N TRP A 88 -1.77 3.44 7.71
CA TRP A 88 -0.92 2.40 7.14
C TRP A 88 0.54 2.87 7.04
N PHE A 89 0.76 4.08 6.53
CA PHE A 89 2.09 4.66 6.46
C PHE A 89 2.75 4.73 7.83
N LYS A 90 2.04 5.29 8.84
CA LYS A 90 2.57 5.40 10.20
C LYS A 90 2.85 4.03 10.83
N GLY A 91 1.92 3.09 10.72
CA GLY A 91 2.09 1.74 11.28
C GLY A 91 3.31 1.04 10.69
N VAL A 92 3.46 1.06 9.37
CA VAL A 92 4.62 0.47 8.69
C VAL A 92 5.92 1.17 9.12
N VAL A 93 5.95 2.51 9.19
CA VAL A 93 7.14 3.25 9.65
C VAL A 93 7.53 2.90 11.09
N CYS A 94 6.56 2.75 12.00
CA CYS A 94 6.83 2.36 13.38
C CYS A 94 7.37 0.92 13.46
N ASP A 95 6.82 0.00 12.67
CA ASP A 95 7.16 -1.42 12.75
C ASP A 95 8.34 -1.84 11.88
N VAL A 96 8.77 -1.03 10.90
CA VAL A 96 9.89 -1.36 10.00
C VAL A 96 11.20 -1.61 10.75
N ARG A 97 11.38 -0.99 11.94
CA ARG A 97 12.55 -1.25 12.80
C ARG A 97 12.67 -2.73 13.16
N ASN A 98 11.53 -3.40 13.31
CA ASN A 98 11.43 -4.81 13.69
C ASN A 98 11.49 -5.77 12.49
N ALA A 99 11.50 -5.26 11.25
CA ALA A 99 11.58 -6.09 10.06
C ALA A 99 12.98 -6.69 9.87
N PRO A 100 13.09 -7.93 9.34
CA PRO A 100 14.35 -8.50 8.86
C PRO A 100 15.04 -7.61 7.80
N THR A 101 16.36 -7.69 7.66
CA THR A 101 17.17 -6.75 6.85
C THR A 101 16.68 -6.57 5.41
N ILE A 102 16.41 -7.68 4.70
CA ILE A 102 15.93 -7.64 3.31
C ILE A 102 14.55 -6.98 3.23
N MET A 103 13.63 -7.39 4.12
CA MET A 103 12.28 -6.82 4.21
C MET A 103 12.33 -5.33 4.53
N LYS A 104 13.24 -4.92 5.43
CA LYS A 104 13.47 -3.52 5.80
C LYS A 104 13.87 -2.68 4.59
N ILE A 105 14.82 -3.13 3.78
CA ILE A 105 15.25 -2.42 2.57
C ILE A 105 14.09 -2.26 1.58
N ILE A 106 13.37 -3.35 1.30
CA ILE A 106 12.23 -3.35 0.36
C ILE A 106 11.12 -2.40 0.84
N VAL A 107 10.75 -2.48 2.12
CA VAL A 107 9.69 -1.66 2.70
C VAL A 107 10.08 -0.19 2.75
N LEU A 108 11.33 0.14 3.14
CA LEU A 108 11.82 1.51 3.14
C LEU A 108 11.86 2.11 1.73
N LEU A 109 12.30 1.33 0.74
CA LEU A 109 12.26 1.75 -0.66
C LEU A 109 10.82 2.05 -1.09
N ARG A 110 9.85 1.20 -0.74
CA ARG A 110 8.44 1.45 -1.05
C ARG A 110 7.89 2.69 -0.35
N LEU A 111 8.25 2.94 0.91
CA LEU A 111 7.86 4.17 1.61
C LEU A 111 8.46 5.41 0.96
N ALA A 112 9.72 5.35 0.51
CA ALA A 112 10.36 6.43 -0.22
C ALA A 112 9.66 6.69 -1.56
N VAL A 113 9.35 5.64 -2.32
CA VAL A 113 8.56 5.74 -3.57
C VAL A 113 7.18 6.34 -3.31
N TRP A 114 6.53 6.01 -2.20
CA TRP A 114 5.26 6.63 -1.81
C TRP A 114 5.41 8.15 -1.62
N ILE A 115 6.37 8.59 -0.81
CA ILE A 115 6.58 10.03 -0.55
C ILE A 115 6.93 10.78 -1.84
N VAL A 116 7.84 10.22 -2.64
CA VAL A 116 8.28 10.82 -3.91
C VAL A 116 7.20 10.72 -5.00
N GLY A 117 6.22 9.83 -4.83
CA GLY A 117 5.09 9.63 -5.74
C GLY A 117 4.28 10.89 -6.01
N VAL A 118 4.32 11.89 -5.11
CA VAL A 118 3.71 13.21 -5.33
C VAL A 118 4.24 13.86 -6.60
N PHE A 119 5.55 13.72 -6.84
CA PHE A 119 6.23 14.25 -8.01
C PHE A 119 5.77 13.51 -9.27
N GLY A 120 5.57 12.19 -9.20
CA GLY A 120 5.04 11.39 -10.31
C GLY A 120 3.59 11.68 -10.69
N SER A 121 2.86 12.52 -9.95
CA SER A 121 1.52 12.94 -10.34
C SER A 121 1.55 13.85 -11.57
N TRP A 122 0.71 13.53 -12.55
CA TRP A 122 0.57 14.31 -13.77
C TRP A 122 0.07 15.74 -13.55
N ALA A 123 -0.46 16.05 -12.36
CA ALA A 123 -0.80 17.42 -11.98
C ALA A 123 0.43 18.35 -11.97
N LEU A 124 1.63 17.79 -11.80
CA LEU A 124 2.88 18.53 -11.81
C LEU A 124 3.57 18.52 -13.18
N VAL A 125 2.97 17.95 -14.23
CA VAL A 125 3.53 17.89 -15.60
C VAL A 125 4.05 19.23 -16.12
N PRO A 126 3.37 20.38 -15.91
CA PRO A 126 3.92 21.67 -16.32
C PRO A 126 5.27 22.01 -15.66
N LEU A 127 5.49 21.52 -14.43
CA LEU A 127 6.75 21.69 -13.69
C LEU A 127 7.84 20.70 -14.15
N TRP A 128 7.48 19.60 -14.79
CA TRP A 128 8.42 18.58 -15.28
C TRP A 128 9.30 19.11 -16.42
N ILE A 129 8.80 20.09 -17.17
CA ILE A 129 9.51 20.77 -18.25
C ILE A 129 10.78 21.48 -17.72
N PHE A 130 10.74 21.95 -16.46
CA PHE A 130 11.84 22.70 -15.85
C PHE A 130 12.89 21.82 -15.15
N TYR A 131 12.58 20.54 -14.90
CA TYR A 131 13.47 19.62 -14.17
C TYR A 131 13.82 18.39 -15.02
N LYS A 132 15.00 18.36 -15.64
CA LYS A 132 15.46 17.24 -16.49
C LYS A 132 15.41 15.83 -15.84
N PRO A 133 15.56 15.62 -14.52
CA PRO A 133 15.39 14.30 -13.92
C PRO A 133 13.96 13.73 -13.99
N PHE A 134 12.96 14.54 -14.37
CA PHE A 134 11.56 14.12 -14.38
C PHE A 134 11.19 13.14 -15.49
N PHE A 135 12.00 13.02 -16.55
CA PHE A 135 11.74 12.04 -17.61
C PHE A 135 11.70 10.60 -17.08
N TYR A 136 12.43 10.30 -16.00
CA TYR A 136 12.39 8.98 -15.36
C TYR A 136 11.06 8.69 -14.64
N ALA A 137 10.25 9.71 -14.34
CA ALA A 137 8.94 9.55 -13.74
C ALA A 137 7.82 9.29 -14.77
N LEU A 138 8.09 9.50 -16.07
CA LEU A 138 7.10 9.30 -17.14
C LEU A 138 6.54 7.88 -17.19
N PRO A 139 7.36 6.79 -17.20
CA PRO A 139 6.82 5.44 -17.26
C PRO A 139 5.90 5.11 -16.08
N GLY A 140 6.28 5.56 -14.87
CA GLY A 140 5.46 5.38 -13.66
C GLY A 140 4.14 6.15 -13.73
N GLY A 141 4.18 7.40 -14.19
CA GLY A 141 2.99 8.21 -14.38
C GLY A 141 2.04 7.66 -15.45
N ILE A 142 2.57 7.16 -16.58
CA ILE A 142 1.79 6.51 -17.64
C ILE A 142 1.11 5.25 -17.08
N ALA A 143 1.87 4.39 -16.39
CA ALA A 143 1.33 3.17 -15.80
C ALA A 143 0.20 3.49 -14.79
N TYR A 144 0.37 4.53 -13.97
CA TYR A 144 -0.65 5.01 -13.04
C TYR A 144 -1.93 5.42 -13.79
N TRP A 145 -1.82 6.26 -14.82
CA TRP A 145 -2.97 6.67 -15.64
C TRP A 145 -3.67 5.48 -16.30
N LEU A 146 -2.94 4.55 -16.89
CA LEU A 146 -3.53 3.36 -17.53
C LEU A 146 -4.34 2.52 -16.53
N ILE A 147 -3.82 2.32 -15.31
CA ILE A 147 -4.53 1.60 -14.23
C ILE A 147 -5.82 2.33 -13.84
N TYR A 148 -5.79 3.65 -13.72
CA TYR A 148 -6.97 4.42 -13.35
C TYR A 148 -7.99 4.51 -14.49
N LEU A 149 -7.55 4.68 -15.74
CA LEU A 149 -8.42 4.65 -16.91
C LEU A 149 -9.12 3.30 -17.07
N TYR A 150 -8.42 2.19 -16.85
CA TYR A 150 -9.03 0.86 -16.81
C TYR A 150 -10.10 0.76 -15.72
N GLY A 151 -9.81 1.29 -14.53
CA GLY A 151 -10.77 1.37 -13.43
C GLY A 151 -12.02 2.19 -13.77
N VAL A 152 -11.84 3.35 -14.41
CA VAL A 152 -12.94 4.23 -14.83
C VAL A 152 -13.80 3.57 -15.91
N SER A 153 -13.17 2.91 -16.90
CA SER A 153 -13.88 2.17 -17.94
C SER A 153 -14.77 1.09 -17.35
N LYS A 154 -14.29 0.34 -16.35
CA LYS A 154 -15.11 -0.63 -15.62
C LYS A 154 -16.23 0.01 -14.79
N ALA A 155 -15.98 1.19 -14.20
CA ALA A 155 -16.93 1.90 -13.36
C ALA A 155 -18.00 2.72 -14.13
N HIS A 156 -17.90 2.82 -15.46
CA HIS A 156 -18.83 3.58 -16.33
C HIS A 156 -19.07 5.04 -15.90
N SER A 157 -18.09 5.65 -15.21
CA SER A 157 -18.19 7.00 -14.65
C SER A 157 -17.09 7.91 -15.20
N PRO A 158 -17.24 8.47 -16.42
CA PRO A 158 -16.16 9.19 -17.11
C PRO A 158 -15.72 10.46 -16.38
N SER A 159 -16.59 11.04 -15.55
CA SER A 159 -16.30 12.25 -14.75
C SER A 159 -15.13 12.06 -13.78
N ILE A 160 -14.80 10.82 -13.41
CA ILE A 160 -13.71 10.50 -12.47
C ILE A 160 -12.32 10.72 -13.09
N VAL A 161 -12.20 10.74 -14.43
CA VAL A 161 -10.92 10.92 -15.13
C VAL A 161 -10.25 12.24 -14.73
N ALA A 162 -11.03 13.31 -14.60
CA ALA A 162 -10.53 14.64 -14.26
C ALA A 162 -9.88 14.70 -12.85
N ILE A 163 -10.24 13.78 -11.96
CA ILE A 163 -9.77 13.77 -10.56
C ILE A 163 -8.52 12.90 -10.41
N ILE A 164 -8.16 12.08 -11.41
CA ILE A 164 -7.00 11.16 -11.36
C ILE A 164 -5.68 11.88 -10.95
N PRO A 165 -5.32 13.05 -11.53
CA PRO A 165 -4.10 13.75 -11.13
C PRO A 165 -4.11 14.21 -9.67
N VAL A 166 -5.29 14.59 -9.17
CA VAL A 166 -5.48 15.05 -7.79
C VAL A 166 -5.40 13.86 -6.82
N PHE A 167 -5.93 12.69 -7.20
CA PHE A 167 -5.85 11.47 -6.40
C PHE A 167 -4.42 11.04 -6.10
N GLY A 168 -3.51 11.10 -7.08
CA GLY A 168 -2.11 10.75 -6.87
C GLY A 168 -1.42 11.65 -5.84
N ILE A 169 -1.77 12.94 -5.82
CA ILE A 169 -1.28 13.89 -4.81
C ILE A 169 -1.87 13.55 -3.44
N ILE A 170 -3.19 13.36 -3.36
CA ILE A 170 -3.89 13.02 -2.11
C ILE A 170 -3.29 11.77 -1.48
N GLU A 171 -3.11 10.70 -2.25
CA GLU A 171 -2.51 9.45 -1.76
C GLU A 171 -1.06 9.65 -1.34
N SER A 172 -0.27 10.40 -2.11
CA SER A 172 1.13 10.67 -1.77
C SER A 172 1.30 11.61 -0.58
N MET A 173 0.29 12.40 -0.22
CA MET A 173 0.31 13.31 0.94
C MET A 173 -0.29 12.68 2.21
N SER A 174 -0.84 11.46 2.15
CA SER A 174 -1.51 10.83 3.29
C SER A 174 -0.59 10.60 4.50
N TRP A 175 0.73 10.53 4.28
CA TRP A 175 1.71 10.39 5.37
C TRP A 175 1.66 11.56 6.37
N LEU A 176 1.34 12.77 5.91
CA LEU A 176 1.18 13.96 6.77
C LEU A 176 0.04 13.77 7.77
N PHE A 177 -1.05 13.14 7.34
CA PHE A 177 -2.18 12.80 8.20
C PHE A 177 -1.82 11.67 9.17
N GLY A 178 -1.04 10.70 8.72
CA GLY A 178 -0.49 9.63 9.56
C GLY A 178 0.32 10.16 10.74
N LEU A 179 1.21 11.13 10.51
CA LEU A 179 2.03 11.76 11.56
C LEU A 179 1.20 12.46 12.63
N ARG A 180 0.10 13.12 12.24
CA ARG A 180 -0.79 13.86 13.15
C ARG A 180 -1.71 12.94 13.96
N GLN A 181 -1.92 11.70 13.50
CA GLN A 181 -2.87 10.80 14.10
C GLN A 181 -2.29 10.10 15.34
N LYS A 182 -2.84 10.39 16.53
CA LYS A 182 -2.34 9.84 17.81
C LYS A 182 -2.88 8.45 18.16
N SER A 183 -4.06 8.08 17.65
CA SER A 183 -4.78 6.86 18.05
C SER A 183 -5.22 5.99 16.86
N PHE A 184 -5.50 4.71 17.13
CA PHE A 184 -6.10 3.79 16.15
C PHE A 184 -7.53 4.23 15.85
N VAL A 185 -7.80 4.66 14.61
CA VAL A 185 -9.13 5.12 14.16
C VAL A 185 -9.67 4.11 13.16
N VAL A 186 -10.75 3.41 13.51
CA VAL A 186 -11.51 2.60 12.56
C VAL A 186 -12.37 3.54 11.72
N ILE A 187 -12.31 3.38 10.40
CA ILE A 187 -13.13 4.16 9.48
C ILE A 187 -14.45 3.42 9.31
N ASP A 188 -15.55 4.08 9.67
CA ASP A 188 -16.87 3.59 9.32
C ASP A 188 -17.05 3.73 7.81
N LYS A 189 -17.48 2.63 7.19
CA LYS A 189 -17.70 2.54 5.75
C LYS A 189 -19.17 2.42 5.41
N ASN A 190 -20.09 2.48 6.39
CA ASN A 190 -21.52 2.37 6.13
C ASN A 190 -22.03 3.55 5.31
#